data_AF-Q12JG3-F1
#
_entry.id   AF-Q12JG3-F1
#
_cell.length_a   1.000
_cell.length_b   1.000
_cell.length_c   1.000
_cell.angle_alpha   90.00
_cell.angle_beta   90.00
_cell.angle_gamma   90.00
#
_symmetry.space_group_name_H-M   'P 1'
#
loop_
_entity.id
_entity.type
_entity.pdbx_description
1 polymer ?
#
loop_
_entity_poly.entity_id
_entity_poly.type
_entity_poly.pdbx_seq_one_letter_code
_entity_poly.pdbx_strand_id
1 'polypeptide(L)'
;MSNKLTYIVASGDTYTSIVNKINQSTPLTVSQLADANPSIQANQLQIGQALDIPLSTDGLIPDDNPALLTPAAEFMGYWYPYSASCPKNATLSVALYGWGPQKVIEWGKQADVQSHLNGEKYLSFGGGSESGKFTEQALNEITTAITQGQIKGYDGIAYDVEVADANLGAQFANSFEAAKACGFKVLVTISHSAPYDVADKDQLMKSFFINPHIDILSPQLYSKGDESQNDYALTSGSSITWRDYASTKAAIVPSIVHASYYEAAKIYFKNQGVELSGYLQWK
;
A
#
# COMPACT_ATOMS: atom_id res chain seq x y z
N MET A 1 7.81 33.91 16.42
CA MET A 1 9.12 34.09 15.76
C MET A 1 9.20 33.04 14.68
N SER A 2 9.32 33.41 13.40
CA SER A 2 9.40 32.43 12.31
C SER A 2 10.82 31.85 12.30
N ASN A 3 10.99 30.58 12.69
CA ASN A 3 12.22 29.87 12.39
C ASN A 3 12.34 29.79 10.86
N LYS A 4 13.42 30.33 10.30
CA LYS A 4 13.69 30.26 8.86
C LYS A 4 14.78 29.22 8.67
N LEU A 5 14.46 28.11 7.99
CA LEU A 5 15.47 27.12 7.64
C LEU A 5 16.16 27.59 6.36
N THR A 6 17.49 27.53 6.33
CA THR A 6 18.30 27.94 5.18
C THR A 6 19.23 26.81 4.76
N TYR A 7 19.34 26.57 3.45
CA TYR A 7 20.31 25.65 2.87
C TYR A 7 21.43 26.44 2.22
N ILE A 8 22.69 26.06 2.49
CA ILE A 8 23.85 26.69 1.87
C ILE A 8 24.28 25.85 0.67
N VAL A 9 24.23 26.44 -0.53
CA VAL A 9 24.60 25.79 -1.79
C VAL A 9 26.03 25.27 -1.73
N ALA A 10 26.20 23.97 -1.98
CA ALA A 10 27.48 23.31 -2.08
C ALA A 10 27.92 23.14 -3.54
N SER A 11 29.18 22.77 -3.75
CA SER A 11 29.70 22.48 -5.10
C SER A 11 28.92 21.35 -5.76
N GLY A 12 28.47 21.57 -6.99
CA GLY A 12 27.71 20.60 -7.79
C GLY A 12 26.21 20.54 -7.49
N ASP A 13 25.69 21.42 -6.62
CA ASP A 13 24.26 21.46 -6.34
C ASP A 13 23.44 22.02 -7.51
N THR A 14 22.24 21.46 -7.65
CA THR A 14 21.13 21.93 -8.48
C THR A 14 19.89 22.01 -7.59
N TYR A 15 18.85 22.74 -7.99
CA TYR A 15 17.58 22.71 -7.23
C TYR A 15 17.03 21.29 -7.08
N THR A 16 17.12 20.45 -8.10
CA THR A 16 16.70 19.05 -8.01
C THR A 16 17.52 18.25 -6.99
N SER A 17 18.85 18.38 -6.98
CA SER A 17 19.68 17.65 -6.02
C SER A 17 19.48 18.14 -4.58
N ILE A 18 19.25 19.44 -4.40
CA ILE A 18 18.95 20.05 -3.09
C ILE A 18 17.61 19.56 -2.58
N VAL A 19 16.57 19.58 -3.42
CA VAL A 19 15.23 19.07 -3.10
C VAL A 19 15.28 17.58 -2.71
N ASN A 20 16.00 16.76 -3.48
CA ASN A 20 16.13 15.32 -3.18
C ASN A 20 16.84 15.05 -1.83
N LYS A 21 17.78 15.90 -1.43
CA LYS A 21 18.42 15.81 -0.11
C LYS A 21 17.43 16.17 1.00
N ILE A 22 16.63 17.22 0.82
CA ILE A 22 15.68 17.72 1.82
C ILE A 22 14.46 16.79 1.97
N ASN A 23 14.01 16.16 0.88
CA ASN A 23 12.90 15.20 0.87
C ASN A 23 13.12 13.98 1.79
N GLN A 24 14.34 13.73 2.25
CA GLN A 24 14.62 12.71 3.27
C GLN A 24 14.06 13.08 4.66
N SER A 25 13.65 14.33 4.87
CA SER A 25 13.16 14.83 6.17
C SER A 25 11.95 15.74 6.06
N THR A 26 11.71 16.41 4.93
CA THR A 26 10.54 17.26 4.70
C THR A 26 10.17 17.26 3.21
N PRO A 27 8.93 16.93 2.82
CA PRO A 27 8.49 17.03 1.44
C PRO A 27 8.65 18.46 0.89
N LEU A 28 9.36 18.58 -0.23
CA LEU A 28 9.67 19.82 -0.92
C LEU A 28 9.74 19.54 -2.43
N THR A 29 9.24 20.45 -3.26
CA THR A 29 9.35 20.39 -4.72
C THR A 29 10.31 21.46 -5.25
N VAL A 30 10.81 21.26 -6.47
CA VAL A 30 11.67 22.26 -7.16
C VAL A 30 10.92 23.59 -7.36
N SER A 31 9.61 23.55 -7.65
CA SER A 31 8.80 24.76 -7.78
C SER A 31 8.75 25.52 -6.45
N GLN A 32 8.43 24.84 -5.35
CA GLN A 32 8.35 25.46 -4.04
C GLN A 32 9.69 26.07 -3.60
N LEU A 33 10.80 25.40 -3.88
CA LEU A 33 12.13 25.95 -3.62
C LEU A 33 12.42 27.19 -4.47
N ALA A 34 12.01 27.20 -5.74
CA ALA A 34 12.18 28.35 -6.63
C ALA A 34 11.29 29.54 -6.21
N ASP A 35 10.04 29.27 -5.85
CA ASP A 35 9.06 30.28 -5.42
C ASP A 35 9.49 30.96 -4.11
N ALA A 36 10.14 30.22 -3.21
CA ALA A 36 10.73 30.76 -1.99
C ALA A 36 11.97 31.62 -2.25
N ASN A 37 12.60 31.49 -3.42
CA ASN A 37 13.85 32.16 -3.77
C ASN A 37 13.74 32.89 -5.13
N PRO A 38 12.80 33.83 -5.30
CA PRO A 38 12.44 34.40 -6.61
C PRO A 38 13.56 35.24 -7.26
N SER A 39 14.53 35.72 -6.47
CA SER A 39 15.70 36.45 -6.96
C SER A 39 16.86 35.53 -7.36
N ILE A 40 16.75 34.22 -7.18
CA ILE A 40 17.81 33.24 -7.43
C ILE A 40 17.42 32.39 -8.63
N GLN A 41 18.24 32.45 -9.69
CA GLN A 41 18.01 31.66 -10.89
C GLN A 41 18.48 30.22 -10.67
N ALA A 42 17.59 29.24 -10.86
CA ALA A 42 17.84 27.81 -10.61
C ALA A 42 19.04 27.23 -11.40
N ASN A 43 19.37 27.83 -12.54
CA ASN A 43 20.49 27.44 -13.40
C ASN A 43 21.80 28.22 -13.13
N GLN A 44 21.83 29.09 -12.11
CA GLN A 44 22.99 29.94 -11.78
C GLN A 44 23.29 29.96 -10.28
N LEU A 45 23.21 28.81 -9.62
CA LEU A 45 23.53 28.70 -8.19
C LEU A 45 25.01 28.97 -7.92
N GLN A 46 25.28 29.74 -6.86
CA GLN A 46 26.64 30.05 -6.42
C GLN A 46 26.97 29.29 -5.14
N ILE A 47 28.18 28.72 -5.06
CA ILE A 47 28.65 28.05 -3.83
C ILE A 47 28.64 29.07 -2.68
N GLY A 48 28.06 28.68 -1.54
CA GLY A 48 27.89 29.54 -0.38
C GLY A 48 26.63 30.42 -0.41
N GLN A 49 25.87 30.41 -1.51
CA GLN A 49 24.58 31.09 -1.59
C GLN A 49 23.58 30.43 -0.63
N ALA A 50 22.93 31.25 0.20
CA ALA A 50 21.85 30.78 1.06
C ALA A 50 20.55 30.72 0.26
N LEU A 51 19.90 29.57 0.28
CA LEU A 51 18.53 29.38 -0.17
C LEU A 51 17.62 29.32 1.05
N ASP A 52 16.54 30.08 0.99
CA ASP A 52 15.44 29.95 1.92
C ASP A 52 14.75 28.61 1.66
N ILE A 53 14.75 27.74 2.66
CA ILE A 53 13.98 26.51 2.60
C ILE A 53 12.60 26.86 3.15
N PRO A 54 11.54 26.81 2.31
CA PRO A 54 10.21 27.07 2.80
C PRO A 54 9.88 25.97 3.81
N LEU A 55 9.86 26.34 5.08
CA LEU A 55 9.22 25.54 6.11
C LEU A 55 7.72 25.73 5.90
N SER A 56 7.11 24.81 5.15
CA SER A 56 5.67 24.74 5.08
C SER A 56 5.14 24.41 6.49
N THR A 57 4.65 25.43 7.19
CA THR A 57 3.56 25.19 8.16
C THR A 57 2.28 24.75 7.44
N ASP A 58 2.24 24.94 6.11
CA ASP A 58 1.30 24.32 5.16
C ASP A 58 1.43 22.79 5.05
N GLY A 59 2.39 22.15 5.74
CA GLY A 59 2.40 20.70 5.95
C GLY A 59 1.60 20.24 7.17
N LEU A 60 1.03 21.17 7.96
CA LEU A 60 0.20 20.90 9.14
C LEU A 60 -1.11 21.71 9.15
N ILE A 61 -1.42 22.47 8.10
CA ILE A 61 -2.81 22.90 7.84
C ILE A 61 -3.53 21.66 7.29
N PRO A 62 -4.62 21.17 7.92
CA PRO A 62 -5.43 20.15 7.28
C PRO A 62 -5.85 20.72 5.93
N ASP A 63 -5.41 20.06 4.86
CA ASP A 63 -5.79 20.43 3.51
C ASP A 63 -7.31 20.62 3.45
N ASP A 64 -7.73 21.86 3.17
CA ASP A 64 -9.12 22.20 2.90
C ASP A 64 -9.59 21.48 1.60
N ASN A 65 -8.66 20.91 0.82
CA ASN A 65 -8.92 20.03 -0.30
C ASN A 65 -8.02 18.76 -0.27
N PRO A 66 -8.24 17.83 0.67
CA PRO A 66 -7.43 16.62 0.83
C PRO A 66 -7.26 15.89 -0.50
N ALA A 67 -6.12 15.23 -0.69
CA ALA A 67 -5.94 14.34 -1.84
C ALA A 67 -7.16 13.42 -1.99
N LEU A 68 -7.85 13.56 -3.12
CA LEU A 68 -8.97 12.70 -3.46
C LEU A 68 -8.46 11.60 -4.38
N LEU A 69 -8.85 10.37 -4.07
CA LEU A 69 -8.67 9.25 -4.96
C LEU A 69 -9.50 9.47 -6.23
N THR A 70 -8.82 9.42 -7.37
CA THR A 70 -9.40 9.54 -8.70
C THR A 70 -8.66 8.62 -9.67
N PRO A 71 -9.34 7.92 -10.58
CA PRO A 71 -10.78 7.97 -10.88
C PRO A 71 -11.66 7.32 -9.79
N ALA A 72 -12.97 7.56 -9.85
CA ALA A 72 -13.92 6.95 -8.92
C ALA A 72 -14.10 5.44 -9.18
N ALA A 73 -14.24 4.66 -8.12
CA ALA A 73 -14.49 3.22 -8.14
C ALA A 73 -15.30 2.78 -6.91
N GLU A 74 -15.75 1.52 -6.86
CA GLU A 74 -16.41 0.95 -5.69
C GLU A 74 -15.42 0.85 -4.52
N PHE A 75 -14.25 0.26 -4.78
CA PHE A 75 -13.14 0.19 -3.84
C PHE A 75 -12.07 1.21 -4.21
N MET A 76 -11.99 2.31 -3.47
CA MET A 76 -10.96 3.32 -3.61
C MET A 76 -10.19 3.34 -2.30
N GLY A 77 -9.04 2.69 -2.25
CA GLY A 77 -8.27 2.60 -1.02
C GLY A 77 -6.81 2.98 -1.15
N TYR A 78 -6.10 2.89 -0.04
CA TYR A 78 -4.70 3.25 0.08
C TYR A 78 -3.99 2.44 1.16
N TRP A 79 -2.66 2.37 1.05
CA TRP A 79 -1.77 1.74 2.00
C TRP A 79 -1.19 2.76 2.97
N TYR A 80 -1.36 2.54 4.27
CA TYR A 80 -0.72 3.32 5.34
C TYR A 80 0.46 2.53 5.93
N PRO A 81 1.61 3.16 6.24
CA PRO A 81 1.92 4.60 6.16
C PRO A 81 2.55 5.03 4.82
N TYR A 82 2.39 4.25 3.76
CA TYR A 82 3.16 4.40 2.53
C TYR A 82 2.60 5.45 1.56
N SER A 83 1.30 5.72 1.60
CA SER A 83 0.68 6.81 0.85
C SER A 83 1.01 8.18 1.48
N ALA A 84 1.37 9.17 0.66
CA ALA A 84 1.81 10.48 1.14
C ALA A 84 0.73 11.29 1.89
N SER A 85 -0.54 10.94 1.72
CA SER A 85 -1.67 11.58 2.41
C SER A 85 -2.81 10.58 2.59
N CYS A 86 -3.61 10.74 3.66
CA CYS A 86 -4.79 9.92 3.93
C CYS A 86 -6.00 10.47 3.14
N PRO A 87 -6.42 9.85 2.02
CA PRO A 87 -7.44 10.42 1.16
C PRO A 87 -8.83 10.43 1.81
N LYS A 88 -9.52 11.58 1.80
CA LYS A 88 -10.82 11.72 2.50
C LYS A 88 -11.99 10.98 1.83
N ASN A 89 -11.90 10.68 0.53
CA ASN A 89 -12.90 9.89 -0.19
C ASN A 89 -12.57 8.39 -0.29
N ALA A 90 -11.55 7.92 0.43
CA ALA A 90 -11.24 6.49 0.46
C ALA A 90 -12.42 5.69 1.04
N THR A 91 -12.79 4.61 0.36
CA THR A 91 -13.80 3.65 0.84
C THR A 91 -13.18 2.56 1.71
N LEU A 92 -11.87 2.36 1.62
CA LEU A 92 -11.10 1.48 2.49
C LEU A 92 -9.65 1.94 2.67
N SER A 93 -8.99 1.46 3.72
CA SER A 93 -7.58 1.72 3.99
C SER A 93 -6.92 0.50 4.63
N VAL A 94 -5.65 0.27 4.29
CA VAL A 94 -4.91 -0.90 4.75
C VAL A 94 -3.66 -0.47 5.51
N ALA A 95 -3.61 -0.77 6.81
CA ALA A 95 -2.46 -0.51 7.65
C ALA A 95 -1.46 -1.67 7.55
N LEU A 96 -0.30 -1.44 6.94
CA LEU A 96 0.76 -2.42 6.76
C LEU A 96 1.98 -2.04 7.58
N TYR A 97 2.47 -3.01 8.38
CA TYR A 97 3.69 -2.86 9.17
C TYR A 97 4.85 -3.74 8.66
N GLY A 98 4.54 -4.91 8.07
CA GLY A 98 5.55 -5.81 7.48
C GLY A 98 6.35 -6.65 8.49
N TRP A 99 5.83 -6.86 9.69
CA TRP A 99 6.44 -7.65 10.77
C TRP A 99 5.53 -8.83 11.19
N GLY A 100 6.04 -9.68 12.10
CA GLY A 100 5.29 -10.84 12.59
C GLY A 100 4.01 -10.46 13.38
N PRO A 101 3.08 -11.41 13.56
CA PRO A 101 1.71 -11.12 14.01
C PRO A 101 1.62 -10.33 15.31
N GLN A 102 2.40 -10.69 16.33
CA GLN A 102 2.37 -9.98 17.61
C GLN A 102 2.72 -8.49 17.47
N LYS A 103 3.78 -8.17 16.72
CA LYS A 103 4.21 -6.78 16.50
C LYS A 103 3.16 -5.98 15.72
N VAL A 104 2.50 -6.61 14.74
CA VAL A 104 1.41 -6.00 13.97
C VAL A 104 0.23 -5.68 14.89
N ILE A 105 -0.16 -6.61 15.78
CA ILE A 105 -1.26 -6.41 16.74
C ILE A 105 -0.94 -5.28 17.72
N GLU A 106 0.28 -5.25 18.26
CA GLU A 106 0.72 -4.20 19.18
C GLU A 106 0.75 -2.82 18.50
N TRP A 107 1.23 -2.75 17.27
CA TRP A 107 1.26 -1.53 16.46
C TRP A 107 -0.16 -1.06 16.07
N GLY A 108 -1.02 -1.95 15.58
CA GLY A 108 -2.38 -1.59 15.14
C GLY A 108 -3.32 -1.13 16.28
N LYS A 109 -2.99 -1.42 17.53
CA LYS A 109 -3.72 -0.89 18.71
C LYS A 109 -3.39 0.56 19.03
N GLN A 110 -2.32 1.11 18.46
CA GLN A 110 -1.93 2.48 18.73
C GLN A 110 -2.95 3.44 18.10
N ALA A 111 -3.36 4.45 18.88
CA ALA A 111 -4.43 5.36 18.50
C ALA A 111 -4.09 6.19 17.24
N ASP A 112 -2.80 6.46 17.04
CA ASP A 112 -2.29 7.15 15.86
C ASP A 112 -2.52 6.33 14.60
N VAL A 113 -2.28 5.02 14.58
CA VAL A 113 -2.51 4.17 13.40
C VAL A 113 -3.96 4.30 12.92
N GLN A 114 -4.94 4.07 13.79
CA GLN A 114 -6.36 4.12 13.40
C GLN A 114 -6.83 5.52 13.00
N SER A 115 -6.19 6.58 13.49
CA SER A 115 -6.51 7.96 13.13
C SER A 115 -6.10 8.33 11.70
N HIS A 116 -5.16 7.58 11.11
CA HIS A 116 -4.72 7.74 9.72
C HIS A 116 -5.48 6.83 8.74
N LEU A 117 -6.50 6.11 9.21
CA LEU A 117 -7.30 5.20 8.40
C LEU A 117 -8.69 5.78 8.15
N ASN A 118 -9.12 5.72 6.90
CA ASN A 118 -10.42 6.20 6.44
C ASN A 118 -11.18 5.11 5.66
N GLY A 119 -12.50 5.23 5.61
CA GLY A 119 -13.36 4.15 5.12
C GLY A 119 -13.27 2.89 5.99
N GLU A 120 -13.43 1.73 5.37
CA GLU A 120 -13.24 0.43 6.02
C GLU A 120 -11.76 0.20 6.36
N LYS A 121 -11.48 -0.12 7.61
CA LYS A 121 -10.11 -0.19 8.14
C LYS A 121 -9.62 -1.62 8.19
N TYR A 122 -8.54 -1.91 7.48
CA TYR A 122 -7.89 -3.22 7.48
C TYR A 122 -6.56 -3.18 8.22
N LEU A 123 -6.32 -4.16 9.09
CA LEU A 123 -5.00 -4.42 9.64
C LEU A 123 -4.34 -5.53 8.82
N SER A 124 -3.15 -5.25 8.26
CA SER A 124 -2.44 -6.18 7.40
C SER A 124 -1.38 -6.98 8.14
N PHE A 125 -1.42 -8.29 7.96
CA PHE A 125 -0.36 -9.24 8.33
C PHE A 125 0.37 -9.69 7.08
N GLY A 126 1.66 -10.00 7.18
CA GLY A 126 2.43 -10.49 6.05
C GLY A 126 3.54 -9.55 5.61
N GLY A 127 3.79 -9.54 4.29
CA GLY A 127 4.81 -8.75 3.59
C GLY A 127 6.06 -9.55 3.27
N GLY A 128 6.89 -9.01 2.36
CA GLY A 128 8.07 -9.68 1.82
C GLY A 128 9.27 -9.87 2.76
N SER A 129 9.15 -9.51 4.04
CA SER A 129 10.23 -9.66 5.03
C SER A 129 10.24 -11.06 5.65
N GLU A 130 11.39 -11.52 6.16
CA GLU A 130 11.48 -12.78 6.90
C GLU A 130 10.52 -12.82 8.10
N SER A 131 10.30 -11.66 8.75
CA SER A 131 9.35 -11.55 9.86
C SER A 131 7.89 -11.54 9.40
N GLY A 132 7.62 -11.14 8.16
CA GLY A 132 6.29 -11.12 7.54
C GLY A 132 5.91 -12.46 6.92
N LYS A 133 6.84 -13.40 6.77
CA LYS A 133 6.58 -14.70 6.17
C LYS A 133 5.43 -15.45 6.87
N PHE A 134 4.47 -15.92 6.08
CA PHE A 134 3.41 -16.79 6.61
C PHE A 134 3.92 -18.20 6.87
N THR A 135 3.82 -18.62 8.11
CA THR A 135 4.04 -20.00 8.56
C THR A 135 2.75 -20.53 9.18
N GLU A 136 2.67 -21.83 9.44
CA GLU A 136 1.54 -22.40 10.20
C GLU A 136 1.40 -21.73 11.58
N GLN A 137 2.53 -21.48 12.26
CA GLN A 137 2.53 -20.76 13.53
C GLN A 137 1.97 -19.34 13.38
N ALA A 138 2.42 -18.58 12.39
CA ALA A 138 1.95 -17.21 12.18
C ALA A 138 0.44 -17.16 11.90
N LEU A 139 -0.08 -18.08 11.08
CA LEU A 139 -1.51 -18.17 10.81
C LEU A 139 -2.32 -18.56 12.06
N ASN A 140 -1.80 -19.45 12.90
CA ASN A 140 -2.42 -19.80 14.18
C ASN A 140 -2.45 -18.61 15.15
N GLU A 141 -1.39 -17.82 15.22
CA GLU A 141 -1.33 -16.60 16.03
C GLU A 141 -2.34 -15.55 15.55
N ILE A 142 -2.43 -15.32 14.24
CA ILE A 142 -3.41 -14.40 13.63
C ILE A 142 -4.84 -14.87 13.93
N THR A 143 -5.13 -16.15 13.70
CA THR A 143 -6.45 -16.74 13.97
C THR A 143 -6.83 -16.64 15.45
N THR A 144 -5.87 -16.85 16.34
CA THR A 144 -6.06 -16.69 17.78
C THR A 144 -6.35 -15.23 18.13
N ALA A 145 -5.59 -14.28 17.57
CA ALA A 145 -5.80 -12.86 17.81
C ALA A 145 -7.18 -12.37 17.32
N ILE A 146 -7.64 -12.88 16.18
CA ILE A 146 -8.98 -12.63 15.63
C ILE A 146 -10.05 -13.15 16.62
N THR A 147 -10.00 -14.43 16.95
CA THR A 147 -11.04 -15.11 17.75
C THR A 147 -11.08 -14.65 19.21
N GLN A 148 -9.95 -14.20 19.75
CA GLN A 148 -9.87 -13.63 21.10
C GLN A 148 -10.17 -12.12 21.13
N GLY A 149 -10.53 -11.51 19.99
CA GLY A 149 -10.89 -10.10 19.91
C GLY A 149 -9.71 -9.16 20.22
N GLN A 150 -8.49 -9.56 19.88
CA GLN A 150 -7.29 -8.75 20.08
C GLN A 150 -7.14 -7.65 19.01
N ILE A 151 -7.89 -7.72 17.90
CA ILE A 151 -7.81 -6.79 16.76
C ILE A 151 -9.08 -5.92 16.66
N LYS A 152 -9.67 -5.54 17.81
CA LYS A 152 -10.85 -4.66 17.84
C LYS A 152 -10.50 -3.27 17.30
N GLY A 153 -11.46 -2.64 16.60
CA GLY A 153 -11.30 -1.30 16.00
C GLY A 153 -10.98 -1.31 14.51
N TYR A 154 -10.83 -2.51 13.92
CA TYR A 154 -10.72 -2.72 12.48
C TYR A 154 -11.99 -3.38 11.94
N ASP A 155 -12.30 -3.12 10.67
CA ASP A 155 -13.43 -3.71 9.95
C ASP A 155 -13.01 -4.98 9.20
N GLY A 156 -11.71 -5.12 8.91
CA GLY A 156 -11.18 -6.27 8.18
C GLY A 156 -9.74 -6.63 8.52
N ILE A 157 -9.37 -7.83 8.07
CA ILE A 157 -8.02 -8.37 8.15
C ILE A 157 -7.47 -8.47 6.72
N ALA A 158 -6.30 -7.89 6.49
CA ALA A 158 -5.56 -8.05 5.25
C ALA A 158 -4.44 -9.08 5.43
N TYR A 159 -4.26 -9.93 4.43
CA TYR A 159 -3.19 -10.93 4.35
C TYR A 159 -2.31 -10.58 3.15
N ASP A 160 -1.11 -10.09 3.44
CA ASP A 160 -0.10 -9.68 2.46
C ASP A 160 0.83 -10.84 2.11
N VAL A 161 0.30 -11.74 1.28
CA VAL A 161 0.89 -13.05 0.98
C VAL A 161 1.92 -12.89 -0.13
N GLU A 162 3.11 -12.46 0.25
CA GLU A 162 4.29 -12.40 -0.63
C GLU A 162 5.19 -13.63 -0.47
N VAL A 163 5.41 -14.04 0.78
CA VAL A 163 6.25 -15.16 1.20
C VAL A 163 5.48 -16.05 2.17
N ALA A 164 5.52 -17.36 1.96
CA ALA A 164 4.88 -18.33 2.84
C ALA A 164 5.54 -19.71 2.77
N ASP A 165 5.41 -20.51 3.83
CA ASP A 165 5.68 -21.94 3.76
C ASP A 165 4.70 -22.63 2.80
N ALA A 166 5.12 -23.78 2.27
CA ALA A 166 4.29 -24.57 1.37
C ALA A 166 3.12 -25.25 2.09
N ASN A 167 2.06 -25.56 1.35
CA ASN A 167 0.89 -26.33 1.81
C ASN A 167 0.05 -25.66 2.91
N LEU A 168 0.05 -24.33 2.98
CA LEU A 168 -0.73 -23.56 3.97
C LEU A 168 -2.18 -23.24 3.55
N GLY A 169 -2.65 -23.74 2.40
CA GLY A 169 -3.98 -23.39 1.87
C GLY A 169 -5.13 -23.65 2.85
N ALA A 170 -5.07 -24.75 3.63
CA ALA A 170 -6.08 -25.05 4.63
C ALA A 170 -6.01 -24.09 5.84
N GLN A 171 -4.81 -23.77 6.32
CA GLN A 171 -4.59 -22.84 7.42
C GLN A 171 -5.07 -21.42 7.06
N PHE A 172 -4.79 -20.95 5.84
CA PHE A 172 -5.34 -19.70 5.34
C PHE A 172 -6.88 -19.74 5.32
N ALA A 173 -7.47 -20.78 4.74
CA ALA A 173 -8.93 -20.92 4.68
C ALA A 173 -9.59 -20.90 6.07
N ASN A 174 -9.01 -21.62 7.04
CA ASN A 174 -9.49 -21.62 8.43
C ASN A 174 -9.39 -20.21 9.06
N SER A 175 -8.31 -19.48 8.79
CA SER A 175 -8.13 -18.12 9.30
C SER A 175 -9.15 -17.14 8.69
N PHE A 176 -9.41 -17.25 7.39
CA PHE A 176 -10.41 -16.44 6.70
C PHE A 176 -11.82 -16.73 7.24
N GLU A 177 -12.18 -18.01 7.41
CA GLU A 177 -13.45 -18.42 8.00
C GLU A 177 -13.61 -17.86 9.42
N ALA A 178 -12.58 -17.96 10.26
CA ALA A 178 -12.59 -17.40 11.61
C ALA A 178 -12.76 -15.87 11.61
N ALA A 179 -12.11 -15.18 10.67
CA ALA A 179 -12.29 -13.74 10.48
C ALA A 179 -13.75 -13.40 10.15
N LYS A 180 -14.34 -14.08 9.16
CA LYS A 180 -15.75 -13.88 8.78
C LYS A 180 -16.70 -14.20 9.95
N ALA A 181 -16.45 -15.27 10.70
CA ALA A 181 -17.24 -15.66 11.87
C ALA A 181 -17.18 -14.62 13.00
N CYS A 182 -16.08 -13.88 13.12
CA CYS A 182 -15.94 -12.76 14.05
C CYS A 182 -16.43 -11.42 13.49
N GLY A 183 -17.02 -11.41 12.29
CA GLY A 183 -17.56 -10.21 11.65
C GLY A 183 -16.56 -9.35 10.87
N PHE A 184 -15.31 -9.81 10.72
CA PHE A 184 -14.32 -9.11 9.91
C PHE A 184 -14.53 -9.37 8.42
N LYS A 185 -14.14 -8.41 7.59
CA LYS A 185 -13.86 -8.62 6.16
C LYS A 185 -12.47 -9.20 5.95
N VAL A 186 -12.27 -9.88 4.82
CA VAL A 186 -11.00 -10.50 4.45
C VAL A 186 -10.51 -9.92 3.13
N LEU A 187 -9.32 -9.36 3.17
CA LEU A 187 -8.58 -8.90 2.00
C LEU A 187 -7.32 -9.77 1.87
N VAL A 188 -7.06 -10.28 0.68
CA VAL A 188 -5.81 -10.99 0.38
C VAL A 188 -5.08 -10.20 -0.69
N THR A 189 -3.83 -9.80 -0.44
CA THR A 189 -2.96 -9.22 -1.45
C THR A 189 -1.83 -10.19 -1.77
N ILE A 190 -1.37 -10.15 -3.01
CA ILE A 190 -0.31 -11.01 -3.54
C ILE A 190 0.60 -10.18 -4.45
N SER A 191 1.83 -10.65 -4.64
CA SER A 191 2.74 -10.04 -5.61
C SER A 191 2.37 -10.44 -7.04
N HIS A 192 2.33 -9.49 -7.97
CA HIS A 192 2.07 -9.77 -9.40
C HIS A 192 0.84 -10.68 -9.61
N SER A 193 0.99 -11.86 -10.25
CA SER A 193 -0.12 -12.79 -10.50
C SER A 193 -0.26 -13.87 -9.43
N ALA A 194 0.78 -14.14 -8.63
CA ALA A 194 0.85 -15.10 -7.52
C ALA A 194 1.98 -14.74 -6.53
N PRO A 195 1.93 -15.17 -5.25
CA PRO A 195 3.02 -14.92 -4.29
C PRO A 195 4.41 -15.26 -4.83
N TYR A 196 5.40 -14.38 -4.67
CA TYR A 196 6.69 -14.56 -5.33
C TYR A 196 7.52 -15.68 -4.70
N ASP A 197 7.39 -15.93 -3.41
CA ASP A 197 8.17 -16.95 -2.68
C ASP A 197 7.27 -17.89 -1.86
N VAL A 198 6.51 -18.72 -2.60
CA VAL A 198 5.74 -19.84 -2.06
C VAL A 198 5.91 -21.03 -3.00
N ALA A 199 6.32 -22.19 -2.49
CA ALA A 199 6.68 -23.33 -3.33
C ALA A 199 5.49 -23.89 -4.12
N ASP A 200 4.30 -23.91 -3.53
CA ASP A 200 3.03 -24.37 -4.11
C ASP A 200 2.10 -23.20 -4.48
N LYS A 201 2.65 -22.02 -4.84
CA LYS A 201 1.91 -20.79 -5.16
C LYS A 201 0.72 -20.98 -6.11
N ASP A 202 0.84 -21.87 -7.10
CA ASP A 202 -0.24 -22.14 -8.04
C ASP A 202 -1.43 -22.87 -7.37
N GLN A 203 -1.15 -23.83 -6.49
CA GLN A 203 -2.18 -24.52 -5.71
C GLN A 203 -2.80 -23.57 -4.70
N LEU A 204 -1.99 -22.74 -4.05
CA LEU A 204 -2.46 -21.73 -3.10
C LEU A 204 -3.40 -20.72 -3.79
N MET A 205 -3.01 -20.16 -4.93
CA MET A 205 -3.86 -19.23 -5.70
C MET A 205 -5.17 -19.87 -6.15
N LYS A 206 -5.14 -21.13 -6.64
CA LYS A 206 -6.37 -21.87 -7.00
C LYS A 206 -7.31 -22.02 -5.82
N SER A 207 -6.78 -22.20 -4.61
CA SER A 207 -7.59 -22.22 -3.39
C SER A 207 -8.21 -20.86 -3.07
N PHE A 208 -7.49 -19.76 -3.29
CA PHE A 208 -7.98 -18.41 -3.04
C PHE A 208 -9.10 -18.01 -4.00
N PHE A 209 -8.99 -18.33 -5.30
CA PHE A 209 -10.03 -17.97 -6.28
C PHE A 209 -11.42 -18.49 -5.90
N ILE A 210 -11.50 -19.71 -5.36
CA ILE A 210 -12.79 -20.34 -5.04
C ILE A 210 -13.26 -20.11 -3.60
N ASN A 211 -12.42 -19.51 -2.75
CA ASN A 211 -12.68 -19.36 -1.32
C ASN A 211 -13.79 -18.32 -1.09
N PRO A 212 -14.94 -18.69 -0.50
CA PRO A 212 -16.06 -17.77 -0.32
C PRO A 212 -15.85 -16.78 0.83
N HIS A 213 -14.78 -16.92 1.60
CA HIS A 213 -14.47 -16.06 2.74
C HIS A 213 -13.54 -14.90 2.39
N ILE A 214 -13.05 -14.81 1.15
CA ILE A 214 -12.25 -13.68 0.67
C ILE A 214 -13.20 -12.65 0.05
N ASP A 215 -13.25 -11.44 0.63
CA ASP A 215 -14.06 -10.34 0.08
C ASP A 215 -13.31 -9.64 -1.06
N ILE A 216 -12.01 -9.43 -0.89
CA ILE A 216 -11.15 -8.71 -1.83
C ILE A 216 -9.89 -9.52 -2.12
N LEU A 217 -9.58 -9.72 -3.41
CA LEU A 217 -8.30 -10.21 -3.89
C LEU A 217 -7.56 -9.08 -4.63
N SER A 218 -6.38 -8.73 -4.14
CA SER A 218 -5.62 -7.54 -4.53
C SER A 218 -4.25 -7.91 -5.10
N PRO A 219 -4.12 -8.16 -6.41
CA PRO A 219 -2.80 -8.33 -7.01
C PRO A 219 -2.02 -7.01 -7.04
N GLN A 220 -0.72 -7.04 -6.75
CA GLN A 220 0.18 -5.90 -6.91
C GLN A 220 0.57 -5.72 -8.38
N LEU A 221 0.33 -4.53 -8.93
CA LEU A 221 0.76 -4.15 -10.29
C LEU A 221 2.03 -3.29 -10.25
N TYR A 222 2.97 -3.67 -9.39
CA TYR A 222 4.27 -3.04 -9.24
C TYR A 222 5.27 -4.03 -8.65
N SER A 223 6.56 -3.79 -8.87
CA SER A 223 7.68 -4.55 -8.31
C SER A 223 8.41 -3.78 -7.20
N LYS A 224 8.50 -2.45 -7.32
CA LYS A 224 9.20 -1.55 -6.39
C LYS A 224 8.27 -0.53 -5.74
N GLY A 225 7.10 -0.30 -6.33
CA GLY A 225 6.16 0.71 -5.90
C GLY A 225 6.59 2.12 -6.29
N ASP A 226 7.48 2.28 -7.28
CA ASP A 226 7.93 3.56 -7.83
C ASP A 226 7.85 3.62 -9.36
N GLU A 227 7.22 2.62 -9.97
CA GLU A 227 7.00 2.51 -11.39
C GLU A 227 6.13 3.65 -11.91
N SER A 228 6.49 4.15 -13.10
CA SER A 228 5.74 5.21 -13.80
C SER A 228 4.48 4.72 -14.51
N GLN A 229 4.16 3.43 -14.40
CA GLN A 229 2.99 2.77 -14.96
C GLN A 229 2.77 1.42 -14.25
N ASN A 230 1.58 0.82 -14.43
CA ASN A 230 1.33 -0.53 -13.94
C ASN A 230 2.31 -1.55 -14.52
N ASP A 231 2.82 -2.41 -13.67
CA ASP A 231 3.57 -3.61 -14.04
C ASP A 231 2.61 -4.80 -14.15
N TYR A 232 2.55 -5.40 -15.33
CA TYR A 232 1.68 -6.56 -15.62
C TYR A 232 2.48 -7.86 -15.77
N ALA A 233 3.73 -7.89 -15.32
CA ALA A 233 4.52 -9.11 -15.31
C ALA A 233 3.79 -10.23 -14.55
N LEU A 234 3.97 -11.45 -15.02
CA LEU A 234 3.51 -12.64 -14.30
C LEU A 234 4.57 -13.05 -13.30
N THR A 235 4.14 -13.63 -12.18
CA THR A 235 5.07 -14.14 -11.17
C THR A 235 5.92 -15.25 -11.75
N SER A 236 7.24 -15.13 -11.58
CA SER A 236 8.19 -16.15 -12.02
C SER A 236 7.92 -17.51 -11.35
N GLY A 237 7.98 -18.57 -12.16
CA GLY A 237 7.73 -19.94 -11.70
C GLY A 237 6.27 -20.27 -11.37
N SER A 238 5.32 -19.38 -11.73
CA SER A 238 3.88 -19.64 -11.61
C SER A 238 3.25 -19.90 -12.98
N SER A 239 2.24 -20.76 -13.02
CA SER A 239 1.34 -20.90 -14.18
C SER A 239 0.12 -19.98 -14.12
N ILE A 240 -0.07 -19.25 -13.01
CA ILE A 240 -1.21 -18.34 -12.83
C ILE A 240 -1.04 -17.10 -13.71
N THR A 241 -2.05 -16.87 -14.53
CA THR A 241 -2.15 -15.74 -15.44
C THR A 241 -3.24 -14.77 -14.98
N TRP A 242 -3.25 -13.57 -15.55
CA TRP A 242 -4.32 -12.61 -15.32
C TRP A 242 -5.70 -13.12 -15.76
N ARG A 243 -5.79 -14.05 -16.72
CA ARG A 243 -7.09 -14.64 -17.11
C ARG A 243 -7.69 -15.51 -16.02
N ASP A 244 -6.86 -16.16 -15.22
CA ASP A 244 -7.33 -17.08 -14.17
C ASP A 244 -8.13 -16.35 -13.08
N TYR A 245 -7.87 -15.05 -12.89
CA TYR A 245 -8.61 -14.19 -11.97
C TYR A 245 -10.10 -14.08 -12.34
N ALA A 246 -10.51 -14.33 -13.59
CA ALA A 246 -11.92 -14.33 -13.98
C ALA A 246 -12.75 -15.40 -13.25
N SER A 247 -12.09 -16.40 -12.66
CA SER A 247 -12.74 -17.47 -11.89
C SER A 247 -12.96 -17.13 -10.41
N THR A 248 -12.42 -16.00 -9.92
CA THR A 248 -12.48 -15.66 -8.51
C THR A 248 -13.87 -15.26 -8.07
N LYS A 249 -14.23 -15.55 -6.81
CA LYS A 249 -15.45 -15.06 -6.17
C LYS A 249 -15.28 -13.68 -5.51
N ALA A 250 -14.04 -13.31 -5.19
CA ALA A 250 -13.73 -12.05 -4.53
C ALA A 250 -13.81 -10.87 -5.49
N ALA A 251 -14.02 -9.67 -4.98
CA ALA A 251 -13.80 -8.45 -5.76
C ALA A 251 -12.31 -8.33 -6.10
N ILE A 252 -11.98 -7.95 -7.33
CA ILE A 252 -10.58 -7.76 -7.74
C ILE A 252 -10.24 -6.27 -7.64
N VAL A 253 -9.33 -5.95 -6.73
CA VAL A 253 -8.96 -4.58 -6.37
C VAL A 253 -7.44 -4.49 -6.37
N PRO A 254 -6.77 -4.30 -7.52
CA PRO A 254 -5.31 -4.30 -7.59
C PRO A 254 -4.67 -3.20 -6.73
N SER A 255 -3.54 -3.52 -6.14
CA SER A 255 -2.61 -2.54 -5.58
C SER A 255 -1.83 -1.89 -6.73
N ILE A 256 -1.89 -0.58 -6.84
CA ILE A 256 -1.25 0.23 -7.90
C ILE A 256 -0.44 1.36 -7.29
N VAL A 257 0.61 1.81 -7.98
CA VAL A 257 1.47 2.88 -7.45
C VAL A 257 0.68 4.16 -7.20
N HIS A 258 -0.11 4.59 -8.19
CA HIS A 258 -0.95 5.78 -8.11
C HIS A 258 -2.37 5.49 -8.58
N ALA A 259 -3.39 6.10 -7.93
CA ALA A 259 -4.80 5.96 -8.30
C ALA A 259 -5.06 6.21 -9.79
N SER A 260 -4.36 7.18 -10.39
CA SER A 260 -4.48 7.53 -11.81
C SER A 260 -4.17 6.38 -12.78
N TYR A 261 -3.51 5.31 -12.32
CA TYR A 261 -3.20 4.14 -13.14
C TYR A 261 -4.36 3.15 -13.25
N TYR A 262 -5.46 3.37 -12.52
CA TYR A 262 -6.58 2.44 -12.48
C TYR A 262 -7.30 2.32 -13.84
N GLU A 263 -7.48 3.39 -14.61
CA GLU A 263 -8.13 3.27 -15.93
C GLU A 263 -7.31 2.39 -16.89
N ALA A 264 -5.98 2.49 -16.84
CA ALA A 264 -5.11 1.61 -17.63
C ALA A 264 -5.24 0.14 -17.17
N ALA A 265 -5.28 -0.11 -15.85
CA ALA A 265 -5.50 -1.44 -15.30
C ALA A 265 -6.85 -2.03 -15.75
N LYS A 266 -7.94 -1.26 -15.69
CA LYS A 266 -9.27 -1.69 -16.15
C LYS A 266 -9.26 -2.12 -17.60
N ILE A 267 -8.64 -1.34 -18.49
CA ILE A 267 -8.55 -1.67 -19.92
C ILE A 267 -7.75 -2.97 -20.11
N TYR A 268 -6.63 -3.12 -19.41
CA TYR A 268 -5.80 -4.32 -19.48
C TYR A 268 -6.55 -5.57 -19.03
N PHE A 269 -7.14 -5.56 -17.83
CA PHE A 269 -7.83 -6.72 -17.25
C PHE A 269 -9.11 -7.07 -18.02
N LYS A 270 -9.82 -6.08 -18.57
CA LYS A 270 -10.96 -6.33 -19.45
C LYS A 270 -10.56 -7.17 -20.68
N ASN A 271 -9.39 -6.95 -21.26
CA ASN A 271 -8.88 -7.76 -22.37
C ASN A 271 -8.47 -9.18 -21.96
N GLN A 272 -8.36 -9.45 -20.65
CA GLN A 272 -8.16 -10.77 -20.07
C GLN A 272 -9.49 -11.44 -19.67
N GLY A 273 -10.63 -10.77 -19.85
CA GLY A 273 -11.93 -11.26 -19.41
C GLY A 273 -12.16 -11.08 -17.90
N VAL A 274 -11.46 -10.12 -17.28
CA VAL A 274 -11.53 -9.84 -15.85
C VAL A 274 -12.06 -8.43 -15.60
N GLU A 275 -13.03 -8.31 -14.71
CA GLU A 275 -13.54 -7.03 -14.25
C GLU A 275 -12.88 -6.62 -12.94
N LEU A 276 -12.50 -5.35 -12.84
CA LEU A 276 -11.92 -4.77 -11.62
C LEU A 276 -12.97 -3.95 -10.89
N SER A 277 -13.06 -4.11 -9.57
CA SER A 277 -13.98 -3.37 -8.71
C SER A 277 -13.36 -2.11 -8.10
N GLY A 278 -12.04 -1.98 -8.16
CA GLY A 278 -11.37 -0.80 -7.61
C GLY A 278 -9.85 -0.90 -7.58
N TYR A 279 -9.22 -0.12 -6.70
CA TYR A 279 -7.78 -0.10 -6.52
C TYR A 279 -7.37 0.26 -5.09
N LEU A 280 -6.15 -0.15 -4.73
CA LEU A 280 -5.43 0.32 -3.55
C LEU A 280 -4.18 1.10 -3.98
N GLN A 281 -4.15 2.41 -3.72
CA GLN A 281 -2.99 3.25 -4.01
C GLN A 281 -1.86 2.99 -3.01
N TRP A 282 -0.67 2.71 -3.52
CA TRP A 282 0.55 2.55 -2.73
C TRP A 282 1.19 3.89 -2.33
N LYS A 283 1.22 4.88 -3.24
CA LYS A 283 1.83 6.20 -3.05
C LYS A 283 0.87 7.33 -3.34
#